data_AF-V2XUK0-F1
#
_entry.id   AF-V2XUK0-F1
#
_cell.length_a   1.000
_cell.length_b   1.000
_cell.length_c   1.000
_cell.angle_alpha   90.00
_cell.angle_beta   90.00
_cell.angle_gamma   90.00
#
_symmetry.space_group_name_H-M   'P 1'
#
loop_
_entity.id
_entity.type
_entity.pdbx_description
1 polymer ?
#
loop_
_entity_poly.entity_id
_entity_poly.type
_entity_poly.pdbx_seq_one_letter_code
_entity_poly.pdbx_strand_id
1 'polypeptide(L)'
;MWCDNCLLLLPLRGGAIAWGVVIAAYSIGGGIFLLINGQYLFFFFPEWFIYGGIGLGVAAVAVINVLALSNRSYIWTRVCQFLWPFIIVISAIRAILMVVELNRGKDKILWECSHGGQLWTESVDAGYENNASFPSGFCAGGYSSIQVAFIIGLLVDLAFQMYMFFLNWRFSKRLEHYSSMKGPFYGGYYNAA
;
A
#
# COMPACT_ATOMS: atom_id res chain seq x y z
N MET A 1 -10.57 -27.71 11.28
CA MET A 1 -11.66 -26.82 11.70
C MET A 1 -11.04 -25.53 12.22
N TRP A 2 -10.84 -24.54 11.35
CA TRP A 2 -10.43 -23.19 11.77
C TRP A 2 -11.69 -22.34 11.75
N CYS A 3 -12.18 -22.02 12.95
CA CYS A 3 -13.23 -21.08 13.33
C CYS A 3 -13.83 -20.21 12.18
N ASP A 4 -15.13 -20.41 11.93
CA ASP A 4 -15.91 -19.81 10.83
C ASP A 4 -15.96 -18.27 10.84
N ASN A 5 -15.60 -17.62 11.96
CA ASN A 5 -15.54 -16.16 12.11
C ASN A 5 -14.18 -15.63 12.63
N CYS A 6 -13.14 -16.45 12.79
CA CYS A 6 -11.93 -15.95 13.44
C CYS A 6 -11.16 -14.94 12.57
N LEU A 7 -10.79 -13.81 13.19
CA LEU A 7 -10.06 -12.65 12.62
C LEU A 7 -10.79 -11.86 11.51
N LEU A 8 -12.11 -11.99 11.40
CA LEU A 8 -12.92 -11.10 10.56
C LEU A 8 -13.32 -9.85 11.33
N LEU A 9 -12.72 -8.70 11.00
CA LEU A 9 -13.14 -7.39 11.49
C LEU A 9 -14.46 -6.94 10.84
N LEU A 10 -14.69 -7.37 9.61
CA LEU A 10 -15.81 -6.97 8.76
C LEU A 10 -16.39 -8.19 8.01
N PRO A 11 -17.63 -8.14 7.49
CA PRO A 11 -18.22 -9.24 6.73
C PRO A 11 -17.33 -9.64 5.54
N LEU A 12 -16.99 -10.93 5.41
CA LEU A 12 -15.91 -11.42 4.55
C LEU A 12 -15.82 -10.78 3.14
N ARG A 13 -16.94 -10.66 2.41
CA ARG A 13 -16.93 -10.11 1.05
C ARG A 13 -16.95 -8.58 1.04
N GLY A 14 -17.97 -7.97 1.65
CA GLY A 14 -18.12 -6.52 1.66
C GLY A 14 -16.99 -5.82 2.42
N GLY A 15 -16.56 -6.40 3.53
CA GLY A 15 -15.41 -5.98 4.31
C GLY A 15 -14.10 -6.06 3.56
N ALA A 16 -13.84 -7.14 2.81
CA ALA A 16 -12.63 -7.24 2.00
C ALA A 16 -12.63 -6.24 0.83
N ILE A 17 -13.79 -5.97 0.23
CA ILE A 17 -13.92 -4.93 -0.79
C ILE A 17 -13.61 -3.55 -0.19
N ALA A 18 -14.25 -3.21 0.93
CA ALA A 18 -14.01 -1.94 1.62
C ALA A 18 -12.54 -1.78 2.01
N TRP A 19 -11.92 -2.85 2.52
CA TRP A 19 -10.50 -2.87 2.88
C TRP A 19 -9.60 -2.63 1.67
N GLY A 20 -9.87 -3.28 0.54
CA GLY A 20 -9.16 -3.06 -0.71
C GLY A 20 -9.28 -1.62 -1.23
N VAL A 21 -10.45 -1.00 -1.09
CA VAL A 21 -10.66 0.42 -1.45
C VAL A 21 -9.85 1.34 -0.55
N VAL A 22 -9.81 1.08 0.76
CA VAL A 22 -9.00 1.86 1.71
C VAL A 22 -7.51 1.76 1.36
N ILE A 23 -7.01 0.55 1.06
CA ILE A 23 -5.61 0.36 0.61
C ILE A 23 -5.37 1.14 -0.68
N ALA A 24 -6.25 1.02 -1.68
CA ALA A 24 -6.08 1.73 -2.94
C ALA A 24 -6.01 3.25 -2.73
N ALA A 25 -6.92 3.82 -1.93
CA ALA A 25 -6.91 5.25 -1.62
C ALA A 25 -5.64 5.67 -0.87
N TYR A 26 -5.23 4.90 0.14
CA TYR A 26 -4.03 5.16 0.93
C TYR A 26 -2.77 5.11 0.08
N SER A 27 -2.61 4.06 -0.74
CA SER A 27 -1.44 3.88 -1.59
C SER A 27 -1.40 4.85 -2.78
N ILE A 28 -2.56 5.29 -3.31
CA ILE A 28 -2.62 6.38 -4.30
C ILE A 28 -2.18 7.69 -3.66
N GLY A 29 -2.71 8.05 -2.49
CA GLY A 29 -2.35 9.27 -1.79
C GLY A 29 -0.87 9.32 -1.45
N GLY A 30 -0.33 8.25 -0.86
CA GLY A 30 1.10 8.12 -0.55
C GLY A 30 1.98 8.08 -1.81
N GLY A 31 1.55 7.39 -2.86
CA GLY A 31 2.27 7.31 -4.13
C GLY A 31 2.39 8.66 -4.83
N ILE A 32 1.28 9.40 -4.94
CA ILE A 32 1.27 10.76 -5.51
C ILE A 32 2.10 11.72 -4.66
N PHE A 33 2.00 11.63 -3.34
CA PHE A 33 2.81 12.45 -2.43
C PHE A 33 4.32 12.27 -2.71
N LEU A 34 4.77 11.02 -2.87
CA LEU A 34 6.17 10.72 -3.19
C LEU A 34 6.59 11.17 -4.59
N LEU A 35 5.69 11.14 -5.57
CA LEU A 35 6.00 11.57 -6.93
C LEU A 35 6.13 13.09 -7.07
N ILE A 36 5.41 13.86 -6.25
CA ILE A 36 5.41 15.33 -6.31
C ILE A 36 6.41 15.93 -5.32
N ASN A 37 6.34 15.50 -4.06
CA ASN A 37 7.11 16.08 -2.95
C ASN A 37 8.25 15.19 -2.47
N GLY A 38 8.47 14.03 -3.08
CA GLY A 38 9.50 13.09 -2.62
C GLY A 38 10.93 13.61 -2.73
N GLN A 39 11.20 14.53 -3.66
CA GLN A 39 12.52 15.16 -3.86
C GLN A 39 13.02 15.96 -2.64
N TYR A 40 12.12 16.42 -1.77
CA TYR A 40 12.47 17.14 -0.54
C TYR A 40 12.78 16.20 0.63
N LEU A 41 12.41 14.93 0.51
CA LEU A 41 12.63 13.90 1.54
C LEU A 41 13.74 12.93 1.14
N PHE A 42 13.93 12.71 -0.17
CA PHE A 42 14.90 11.80 -0.75
C PHE A 42 15.72 12.56 -1.79
N PHE A 43 17.05 12.52 -1.63
CA PHE A 43 17.96 13.41 -2.35
C PHE A 43 18.59 12.80 -3.61
N PHE A 44 18.44 11.49 -3.82
CA PHE A 44 19.02 10.78 -4.97
C PHE A 44 17.94 10.35 -5.97
N PHE A 45 18.06 10.82 -7.22
CA PHE A 45 17.22 10.32 -8.29
C PHE A 45 17.69 8.93 -8.75
N PRO A 46 16.79 7.97 -9.05
CA PRO A 46 15.32 8.05 -9.09
C PRO A 46 14.60 7.46 -7.85
N GLU A 47 15.12 7.60 -6.63
CA GLU A 47 14.60 6.88 -5.45
C GLU A 47 13.14 7.17 -5.14
N TRP A 48 12.75 8.46 -5.06
CA TRP A 48 11.36 8.83 -4.75
C TRP A 48 10.37 8.39 -5.83
N PHE A 49 10.79 8.35 -7.10
CA PHE A 49 9.98 7.81 -8.19
C PHE A 49 9.75 6.31 -8.04
N ILE A 50 10.78 5.55 -7.65
CA ILE A 50 10.65 4.12 -7.39
C ILE A 50 9.71 3.88 -6.20
N TYR A 51 9.87 4.63 -5.11
CA TYR A 51 9.03 4.47 -3.92
C TYR A 51 7.56 4.82 -4.20
N GLY A 52 7.31 5.92 -4.92
CA GLY A 52 5.98 6.32 -5.37
C GLY A 52 5.36 5.31 -6.35
N GLY A 53 6.16 4.82 -7.31
CA GLY A 53 5.76 3.79 -8.26
C GLY A 53 5.35 2.47 -7.61
N ILE A 54 6.09 2.01 -6.59
CA ILE A 54 5.71 0.85 -5.79
C ILE A 54 4.37 1.10 -5.07
N GLY A 55 4.16 2.30 -4.52
CA GLY A 55 2.88 2.70 -3.93
C GLY A 55 1.71 2.59 -4.91
N LEU A 56 1.88 3.10 -6.14
CA LEU A 56 0.88 2.96 -7.19
C LEU A 56 0.69 1.49 -7.63
N GLY A 57 1.74 0.67 -7.60
CA GLY A 57 1.66 -0.77 -7.84
C GLY A 57 0.80 -1.51 -6.81
N VAL A 58 0.96 -1.16 -5.52
CA VAL A 58 0.10 -1.67 -4.44
C VAL A 58 -1.35 -1.28 -4.69
N ALA A 59 -1.60 -0.02 -5.06
CA ALA A 59 -2.96 0.45 -5.39
C ALA A 59 -3.58 -0.32 -6.56
N ALA A 60 -2.82 -0.55 -7.63
CA ALA A 60 -3.28 -1.30 -8.80
C ALA A 60 -3.71 -2.72 -8.42
N VAL A 61 -2.91 -3.43 -7.62
CA VAL A 61 -3.27 -4.78 -7.17
C VAL A 61 -4.44 -4.78 -6.20
N ALA A 62 -4.55 -3.78 -5.33
CA ALA A 62 -5.71 -3.60 -4.46
C ALA A 62 -7.00 -3.42 -5.28
N VAL A 63 -6.97 -2.62 -6.35
CA VAL A 63 -8.12 -2.43 -7.27
C VAL A 63 -8.47 -3.72 -8.00
N ILE A 64 -7.48 -4.43 -8.55
CA ILE A 64 -7.70 -5.74 -9.20
C ILE A 64 -8.36 -6.72 -8.21
N ASN A 65 -7.91 -6.73 -6.96
CA ASN A 65 -8.48 -7.59 -5.93
C ASN A 65 -9.93 -7.20 -5.58
N VAL A 66 -10.24 -5.91 -5.50
CA VAL A 66 -11.63 -5.42 -5.33
C VAL A 66 -12.53 -5.90 -6.47
N LEU A 67 -12.07 -5.82 -7.71
CA LEU A 67 -12.82 -6.31 -8.87
C LEU A 67 -12.98 -7.84 -8.84
N ALA A 68 -11.95 -8.58 -8.45
CA ALA A 68 -11.99 -10.03 -8.30
C ALA A 68 -13.03 -10.48 -7.25
N LEU A 69 -13.05 -9.82 -6.09
CA LEU A 69 -14.00 -10.06 -4.99
C LEU A 69 -15.43 -9.66 -5.37
N SER A 70 -15.59 -8.60 -6.16
CA SER A 70 -16.88 -8.12 -6.65
C SER A 70 -17.53 -9.15 -7.58
N ASN A 71 -16.76 -9.70 -8.52
CA ASN A 71 -17.22 -10.66 -9.52
C ASN A 71 -17.23 -12.13 -9.04
N ARG A 72 -16.82 -12.41 -7.79
CA ARG A 72 -16.62 -13.79 -7.28
C ARG A 72 -15.73 -14.64 -8.20
N SER A 73 -14.76 -14.02 -8.86
CA SER A 73 -13.94 -14.71 -9.86
C SER A 73 -12.89 -15.60 -9.20
N TYR A 74 -13.05 -16.91 -9.29
CA TYR A 74 -12.08 -17.89 -8.78
C TYR A 74 -10.65 -17.69 -9.30
N ILE A 75 -10.49 -17.44 -10.61
CA ILE A 75 -9.16 -17.26 -11.25
C ILE A 75 -8.48 -16.00 -10.71
N TRP A 76 -9.15 -14.84 -10.82
CA TRP A 76 -8.60 -13.57 -10.35
C TRP A 76 -8.29 -13.54 -8.84
N THR A 77 -9.14 -14.13 -8.00
CA THR A 77 -8.86 -14.26 -6.55
C THR A 77 -7.56 -15.02 -6.30
N ARG A 78 -7.29 -16.10 -7.05
CA ARG A 78 -6.03 -16.85 -6.95
C ARG A 78 -4.82 -16.06 -7.46
N VAL A 79 -4.96 -15.31 -8.54
CA VAL A 79 -3.90 -14.41 -9.04
C VAL A 79 -3.56 -13.39 -7.97
N CYS A 80 -4.55 -12.72 -7.39
CA CYS A 80 -4.33 -11.79 -6.28
C CYS A 80 -3.67 -12.48 -5.08
N GLN A 81 -4.08 -13.70 -4.73
CA GLN A 81 -3.50 -14.47 -3.63
C GLN A 81 -2.02 -14.78 -3.86
N PHE A 82 -1.64 -15.02 -5.12
CA PHE A 82 -0.24 -15.23 -5.49
C PHE A 82 0.56 -13.92 -5.48
N LEU A 83 -0.02 -12.80 -5.94
CA LEU A 83 0.66 -11.51 -6.02
C LEU A 83 0.93 -10.85 -4.66
N TRP A 84 -0.02 -10.94 -3.73
CA TRP A 84 0.08 -10.30 -2.40
C TRP A 84 1.38 -10.57 -1.63
N PRO A 85 1.88 -11.81 -1.48
CA PRO A 85 3.12 -12.04 -0.75
C PRO A 85 4.32 -11.34 -1.38
N PHE A 86 4.42 -11.27 -2.71
CA PHE A 86 5.51 -10.53 -3.37
C PHE A 86 5.40 -9.02 -3.12
N ILE A 87 4.18 -8.49 -3.17
CA ILE A 87 3.93 -7.06 -2.92
C ILE A 87 4.26 -6.70 -1.46
N ILE A 88 3.88 -7.55 -0.51
CA ILE A 88 4.21 -7.35 0.91
C ILE A 88 5.73 -7.31 1.10
N VAL A 89 6.48 -8.23 0.49
CA VAL A 89 7.96 -8.25 0.58
C VAL A 89 8.57 -6.99 -0.04
N ILE A 90 8.13 -6.60 -1.24
CA ILE A 90 8.62 -5.38 -1.91
C ILE A 90 8.29 -4.14 -1.08
N SER A 91 7.09 -4.07 -0.50
CA SER A 91 6.67 -2.95 0.34
C SER A 91 7.45 -2.88 1.66
N ALA A 92 7.83 -4.03 2.23
CA ALA A 92 8.67 -4.13 3.42
C ALA A 92 10.09 -3.61 3.13
N ILE A 93 10.69 -4.06 2.03
CA ILE A 93 12.03 -3.59 1.60
C ILE A 93 11.98 -2.09 1.35
N ARG A 94 10.96 -1.61 0.62
CA ARG A 94 10.74 -0.19 0.38
C ARG A 94 10.66 0.59 1.70
N ALA A 95 9.87 0.11 2.67
CA ALA A 95 9.73 0.78 3.96
C ALA A 95 11.07 0.89 4.71
N ILE A 96 11.89 -0.16 4.71
CA ILE A 96 13.21 -0.15 5.35
C ILE A 96 14.13 0.88 4.67
N LEU A 97 14.22 0.83 3.33
CA LEU A 97 15.07 1.75 2.58
C LEU A 97 14.65 3.22 2.79
N MET A 98 13.35 3.50 2.75
CA MET A 98 12.82 4.84 3.00
C MET A 98 13.18 5.34 4.40
N VAL A 99 13.09 4.50 5.43
CA VAL A 99 13.45 4.89 6.80
C VAL A 99 14.94 5.13 6.94
N VAL A 100 15.78 4.33 6.30
CA VAL A 100 17.24 4.52 6.32
C VAL A 100 17.62 5.82 5.62
N GLU A 101 17.13 6.06 4.41
CA GLU A 101 17.47 7.26 3.65
C GLU A 101 16.89 8.54 4.29
N LEU A 102 15.70 8.46 4.88
CA LEU A 102 15.14 9.58 5.64
C LEU A 102 16.01 9.96 6.85
N ASN A 103 16.62 8.97 7.53
CA ASN A 103 17.57 9.22 8.62
C ASN A 103 18.89 9.82 8.12
N ARG A 104 19.41 9.36 6.97
CA ARG A 104 20.65 9.89 6.37
C ARG A 104 20.48 11.32 5.86
N GLY A 105 19.30 11.64 5.34
CA GLY A 105 18.94 12.96 4.83
C GLY A 105 18.50 13.99 5.87
N LYS A 106 18.48 13.63 7.17
CA LYS A 106 17.93 14.47 8.25
C LYS A 106 18.42 15.91 8.23
N ASP A 107 19.73 16.10 8.14
CA ASP A 107 20.34 17.44 8.24
C ASP A 107 20.00 18.28 7.00
N LYS A 108 19.90 17.65 5.83
CA LYS A 108 19.48 18.29 4.58
C LYS A 108 18.02 18.73 4.68
N ILE A 109 17.12 17.88 5.18
CA ILE A 109 15.69 18.21 5.39
C ILE A 109 15.53 19.38 6.38
N LEU A 110 16.30 19.38 7.48
CA LEU A 110 16.29 20.49 8.44
C LEU A 110 16.78 21.80 7.81
N TRP A 111 17.73 21.73 6.90
CA TRP A 111 18.18 22.89 6.14
C TRP A 111 17.08 23.38 5.18
N GLU A 112 16.46 22.51 4.40
CA GLU A 112 15.37 22.86 3.47
C GLU A 112 14.22 23.56 4.23
N CYS A 113 13.89 23.05 5.42
CA CYS A 113 12.90 23.66 6.28
C CYS A 113 13.29 25.02 6.88
N SER A 114 14.57 25.25 7.17
CA SER A 114 15.03 26.56 7.67
C SER A 114 15.18 27.62 6.56
N HIS A 115 15.18 27.18 5.29
CA HIS A 115 15.29 28.05 4.11
C HIS A 115 13.97 28.17 3.34
N GLY A 116 12.83 28.02 4.04
CA GLY A 116 11.51 28.27 3.47
C GLY A 116 11.02 27.17 2.51
N GLY A 117 11.50 25.94 2.64
CA GLY A 117 11.12 24.81 1.79
C GLY A 117 11.80 24.83 0.42
N GLN A 118 12.93 25.53 0.31
CA GLN A 118 13.81 25.44 -0.85
C GLN A 118 14.46 24.07 -0.93
N LEU A 119 14.63 23.57 -2.16
CA LEU A 119 15.29 22.31 -2.40
C LEU A 119 16.78 22.42 -2.05
N TRP A 120 17.35 21.35 -1.51
CA TRP A 120 18.77 21.26 -1.16
C TRP A 120 19.65 21.58 -2.37
N THR A 121 20.74 22.32 -2.16
CA THR A 121 21.54 22.89 -3.26
C THR A 121 22.04 21.83 -4.24
N GLU A 122 22.50 20.68 -3.76
CA GLU A 122 22.96 19.59 -4.63
C GLU A 122 21.81 18.99 -5.47
N SER A 123 20.59 19.02 -4.95
CA SER A 123 19.39 18.55 -5.65
C SER A 123 18.93 19.56 -6.71
N VAL A 124 19.14 20.86 -6.46
CA VAL A 124 18.96 21.92 -7.46
C VAL A 124 20.00 21.81 -8.58
N ASP A 125 21.28 21.64 -8.21
CA ASP A 125 22.39 21.48 -9.16
C ASP A 125 22.21 20.24 -10.05
N ALA A 126 21.59 19.18 -9.50
CA ALA A 126 21.23 17.97 -10.24
C ALA A 126 19.98 18.14 -11.13
N GLY A 127 19.34 19.31 -11.13
CA GLY A 127 18.20 19.64 -11.98
C GLY A 127 16.87 19.05 -11.52
N TYR A 128 16.72 18.73 -10.22
CA TYR A 128 15.47 18.19 -9.67
C TYR A 128 14.44 19.28 -9.33
N GLU A 129 14.81 20.55 -9.43
CA GLU A 129 13.91 21.67 -9.14
C GLU A 129 12.72 21.70 -10.11
N ASN A 130 11.52 21.83 -9.54
CA ASN A 130 10.26 21.87 -10.27
C ASN A 130 9.39 23.08 -9.87
N ASN A 131 10.03 24.18 -9.47
CA ASN A 131 9.41 25.45 -9.04
C ASN A 131 8.40 25.34 -7.88
N ALA A 132 8.23 24.15 -7.31
CA ALA A 132 7.44 23.94 -6.10
C ALA A 132 8.28 24.27 -4.87
N SER A 133 7.61 24.53 -3.75
CA SER A 133 8.23 24.66 -2.43
C SER A 133 7.71 23.55 -1.52
N PHE A 134 8.57 23.03 -0.64
CA PHE A 134 8.14 22.04 0.34
C PHE A 134 7.02 22.60 1.22
N PRO A 135 5.93 21.87 1.51
CA PRO A 135 4.80 22.44 2.23
C PRO A 135 5.19 22.85 3.66
N SER A 136 4.94 24.11 4.01
CA SER A 136 5.34 24.72 5.29
C SER A 136 4.80 24.01 6.53
N GLY A 137 3.64 23.34 6.40
CA GLY A 137 3.05 22.52 7.47
C GLY A 137 3.93 21.35 7.91
N PHE A 138 4.71 20.75 7.00
CA PHE A 138 5.66 19.70 7.36
C PHE A 138 6.81 20.29 8.19
N CYS A 139 7.37 21.42 7.76
CA CYS A 139 8.44 22.09 8.49
C CYS A 139 8.02 22.62 9.86
N ALA A 140 6.77 23.06 10.01
CA ALA A 140 6.22 23.49 11.30
C ALA A 140 6.13 22.35 12.33
N GLY A 141 5.92 21.11 11.88
CA GLY A 141 5.89 19.93 12.76
C GLY A 141 7.27 19.48 13.24
N GLY A 142 8.35 19.87 12.55
CA GLY A 142 9.72 19.47 12.85
C GLY A 142 10.04 18.01 12.43
N TYR A 143 11.32 17.76 12.11
CA TYR A 143 11.77 16.46 11.57
C TYR A 143 11.34 15.25 12.41
N SER A 144 11.40 15.35 13.75
CA SER A 144 11.04 14.23 14.63
C SER A 144 9.58 13.81 14.47
N SER A 145 8.64 14.74 14.23
CA SER A 145 7.23 14.37 14.06
C SER A 145 6.98 13.79 12.67
N ILE A 146 7.63 14.35 11.64
CA ILE A 146 7.59 13.82 10.26
C ILE A 146 8.09 12.39 10.25
N GLN A 147 9.26 12.13 10.85
CA GLN A 147 9.86 10.81 10.90
C GLN A 147 8.92 9.78 11.56
N VAL A 148 8.33 10.13 12.70
CA VAL A 148 7.39 9.24 13.40
C VAL A 148 6.14 8.99 12.56
N ALA A 149 5.55 10.04 11.97
CA ALA A 149 4.39 9.91 11.10
C ALA A 149 4.68 9.01 9.88
N PHE A 150 5.87 9.15 9.30
CA PHE A 150 6.31 8.36 8.15
C PHE A 150 6.48 6.88 8.50
N ILE A 151 7.16 6.59 9.62
CA ILE A 151 7.34 5.21 10.10
C ILE A 151 5.99 4.56 10.42
N ILE A 152 5.12 5.26 11.16
CA ILE A 152 3.79 4.74 11.49
C ILE A 152 2.98 4.50 10.22
N GLY A 153 3.01 5.43 9.26
CA GLY A 153 2.33 5.29 7.97
C GLY A 153 2.82 4.06 7.18
N LEU A 154 4.12 3.79 7.16
CA LEU A 154 4.67 2.61 6.50
C LEU A 154 4.28 1.30 7.20
N LEU A 155 4.23 1.30 8.54
CA LEU A 155 3.79 0.14 9.32
C LEU A 155 2.30 -0.15 9.13
N VAL A 156 1.46 0.89 9.10
CA VAL A 156 0.02 0.77 8.83
C VAL A 156 -0.22 0.22 7.42
N ASP A 157 0.52 0.70 6.42
CA ASP A 157 0.48 0.17 5.06
C ASP A 157 0.77 -1.34 5.04
N LEU A 158 1.87 -1.76 5.69
CA LEU A 158 2.26 -3.16 5.75
C LEU A 158 1.20 -4.03 6.45
N ALA A 159 0.66 -3.55 7.58
CA ALA A 159 -0.40 -4.22 8.32
C ALA A 159 -1.67 -4.39 7.47
N PHE A 160 -2.03 -3.37 6.70
CA PHE A 160 -3.21 -3.40 5.83
C PHE A 160 -3.02 -4.40 4.70
N GLN A 161 -1.84 -4.45 4.08
CA GLN A 161 -1.52 -5.43 3.03
C GLN A 161 -1.52 -6.87 3.55
N MET A 162 -0.93 -7.12 4.72
CA MET A 162 -0.98 -8.44 5.38
C MET A 162 -2.41 -8.87 5.67
N TYR A 163 -3.25 -7.95 6.16
CA TYR A 163 -4.66 -8.25 6.41
C TYR A 163 -5.44 -8.51 5.12
N MET A 164 -5.15 -7.78 4.04
CA MET A 164 -5.77 -8.02 2.73
C MET A 164 -5.39 -9.38 2.15
N PHE A 165 -4.13 -9.82 2.33
CA PHE A 165 -3.72 -11.16 1.97
C PHE A 165 -4.52 -12.23 2.72
N PHE A 166 -4.68 -12.06 4.04
CA PHE A 166 -5.49 -12.97 4.85
C PHE A 166 -6.95 -13.04 4.37
N LEU A 167 -7.59 -11.89 4.10
CA LEU A 167 -8.96 -11.83 3.61
C LEU A 167 -9.11 -12.50 2.24
N ASN A 168 -8.16 -12.26 1.32
CA ASN A 168 -8.19 -12.84 -0.01
C ASN A 168 -7.96 -14.36 0.01
N TRP A 169 -7.01 -14.84 0.82
CA TRP A 169 -6.79 -16.27 1.04
C TRP A 169 -8.06 -16.95 1.59
N ARG A 170 -8.71 -16.32 2.58
CA ARG A 170 -9.94 -16.85 3.16
C ARG A 170 -11.09 -16.90 2.15
N PHE A 171 -11.25 -15.86 1.34
CA PHE A 171 -12.25 -15.83 0.28
C PHE A 171 -11.99 -16.91 -0.78
N SER A 172 -10.74 -17.12 -1.15
CA SER A 172 -10.29 -18.19 -2.06
C SER A 172 -10.68 -19.58 -1.53
N LYS A 173 -10.40 -19.88 -0.25
CA LYS A 173 -10.80 -21.15 0.38
C LYS A 173 -12.30 -21.37 0.43
N ARG A 174 -13.07 -20.30 0.61
CA ARG A 174 -14.53 -20.36 0.55
C ARG A 174 -15.04 -20.68 -0.86
N LEU A 175 -14.44 -20.08 -1.90
CA LEU A 175 -14.79 -20.39 -3.29
C LEU A 175 -14.44 -21.83 -3.68
N GLU A 176 -13.29 -22.35 -3.24
CA GLU A 176 -12.90 -23.75 -3.43
C GLU A 176 -13.95 -24.70 -2.83
N HIS A 177 -14.43 -24.40 -1.62
CA HIS A 177 -15.46 -25.21 -0.96
C HIS A 177 -16.81 -25.14 -1.66
N TYR A 178 -17.26 -23.97 -2.13
CA TYR A 178 -18.52 -23.88 -2.90
C TYR A 178 -18.46 -24.66 -4.21
N SER A 179 -17.32 -24.68 -4.89
CA SER A 179 -17.16 -25.45 -6.13
C SER A 179 -17.33 -26.96 -5.95
N SER A 180 -17.16 -27.48 -4.72
CA SER A 180 -17.33 -28.89 -4.36
C SER A 180 -18.66 -29.20 -3.65
N MET A 181 -19.49 -28.18 -3.38
CA MET A 181 -20.82 -28.37 -2.78
C MET A 181 -21.87 -28.64 -3.87
N LYS A 182 -22.51 -29.82 -3.80
CA LYS A 182 -23.73 -30.12 -4.55
C LYS A 182 -24.86 -29.25 -3.98
N GLY A 183 -25.66 -28.64 -4.86
CA GLY A 183 -26.71 -27.70 -4.47
C GLY A 183 -27.75 -28.28 -3.49
N PRO A 184 -28.49 -27.42 -2.75
CA PRO A 184 -29.33 -27.82 -1.61
C PRO A 184 -30.62 -28.58 -1.99
N PHE A 185 -30.84 -28.87 -3.27
CA PHE A 185 -31.97 -29.68 -3.72
C PHE A 185 -31.49 -31.13 -3.89
N TYR A 186 -31.80 -31.97 -2.91
CA TYR A 186 -31.92 -33.43 -3.00
C TYR A 186 -31.18 -34.07 -4.21
N GLY A 187 -29.86 -34.29 -4.10
CA GLY A 187 -29.14 -35.13 -5.06
C GLY A 187 -28.83 -34.51 -6.43
N GLY A 188 -28.77 -33.18 -6.57
CA GLY A 188 -28.36 -32.53 -7.82
C GLY A 188 -26.98 -32.95 -8.34
N TYR A 189 -26.92 -33.36 -9.62
CA TYR A 189 -25.70 -33.79 -10.34
C TYR A 189 -24.73 -32.65 -10.70
N TYR A 190 -25.12 -31.39 -10.47
CA TYR A 190 -24.34 -30.22 -10.84
C TYR A 190 -23.88 -29.45 -9.60
N ASN A 191 -22.63 -29.00 -9.63
CA ASN A 191 -22.06 -28.15 -8.58
C ASN A 191 -22.82 -26.81 -8.53
N ALA A 192 -23.02 -26.27 -7.32
CA ALA A 192 -23.67 -24.98 -7.16
C ALA A 192 -22.81 -23.89 -7.83
N ALA A 193 -23.35 -23.29 -8.91
CA ALA A 193 -22.75 -22.16 -9.61
C ALA A 193 -22.77 -20.87 -8.77
#